data_AF-A0A1V6HBG2-F1
#
_entry.id   AF-A0A1V6HBG2-F1
#
_cell.length_a   1.000
_cell.length_b   1.000
_cell.length_c   1.000
_cell.angle_alpha   90.00
_cell.angle_beta   90.00
_cell.angle_gamma   90.00
#
_symmetry.space_group_name_H-M   'P 1'
#
loop_
_entity.id
_entity.type
_entity.pdbx_description
1 polymer ?
#
loop_
_entity_poly.entity_id
_entity_poly.type
_entity_poly.pdbx_seq_one_letter_code
_entity_poly.pdbx_strand_id
1 'polypeptide(L)'
;MTLTDSTVYFTTNYVGEQLNIGVGTSLGFNTMYPRQLTEVFGSIIVGDKDYHAWSAEGGRAQPRKYFDEYNMDAYTVSPSPYLTQNKDKPATMVEPSIDNLTLKAYLLLYGMAYLPASFDPAFLDSFAICIDGSGSCPDISPSSGIVPETFTDPFGGKTYRVWAPVYRTDWYSPNVALVRKAQAQQAAWEAADDDAKVQAEMELRESIETLDLMRGLYEIYSAMRI
;
A
#
# COMPACT_ATOMS: atom_id res chain seq x y z
N MET A 1 19.08 -4.04 38.82
CA MET A 1 19.41 -4.72 37.55
C MET A 1 19.06 -6.19 37.74
N THR A 2 17.86 -6.56 37.30
CA THR A 2 17.40 -7.94 37.12
C THR A 2 16.59 -7.93 35.84
N LEU A 3 17.10 -8.67 34.86
CA LEU A 3 16.44 -9.04 33.62
C LEU A 3 15.24 -9.94 33.95
N THR A 4 14.27 -9.96 33.03
CA THR A 4 13.03 -10.76 33.02
C THR A 4 11.98 -10.42 34.06
N ASP A 5 11.05 -9.54 33.68
CA ASP A 5 9.63 -9.84 33.87
C ASP A 5 8.85 -9.37 32.63
N SER A 6 7.98 -10.26 32.14
CA SER A 6 7.37 -10.26 30.82
C SER A 6 6.37 -9.13 30.66
N THR A 7 6.65 -8.20 29.75
CA THR A 7 5.65 -7.25 29.25
C THR A 7 4.49 -8.03 28.63
N VAL A 8 3.39 -8.10 29.37
CA VAL A 8 2.09 -8.54 28.85
C VAL A 8 1.68 -7.50 27.81
N TYR A 9 1.78 -7.87 26.54
CA TYR A 9 1.25 -7.06 25.44
C TYR A 9 -0.26 -7.30 25.37
N PHE A 10 -1.04 -6.32 25.82
CA PHE A 10 -2.47 -6.33 25.55
C PHE A 10 -2.68 -5.89 24.10
N THR A 11 -2.87 -6.85 23.20
CA THR A 11 -3.40 -6.59 21.86
C THR A 11 -4.88 -6.26 22.01
N THR A 12 -5.18 -5.00 22.26
CA THR A 12 -6.55 -4.52 22.39
C THR A 12 -6.98 -3.85 21.10
N ASN A 13 -8.19 -4.18 20.61
CA ASN A 13 -8.77 -3.63 19.38
C ASN A 13 -9.38 -2.23 19.61
N TYR A 14 -9.16 -1.62 20.78
CA TYR A 14 -9.69 -0.31 21.12
C TYR A 14 -8.83 0.78 20.47
N VAL A 15 -9.34 1.30 19.37
CA VAL A 15 -8.87 2.54 18.76
C VAL A 15 -9.31 3.69 19.67
N GLY A 16 -8.40 4.16 20.52
CA GLY A 16 -8.57 5.41 21.26
C GLY A 16 -8.79 5.23 22.75
N GLU A 17 -7.70 5.08 23.48
CA GLU A 17 -7.46 5.86 24.70
C GLU A 17 -5.98 5.71 25.04
N GLN A 18 -5.27 6.84 25.14
CA GLN A 18 -3.99 6.87 25.87
C GLN A 18 -4.34 6.51 27.32
N LEU A 19 -4.14 5.24 27.68
CA LEU A 19 -4.31 4.80 29.07
C LEU A 19 -3.33 5.59 29.95
N ASN A 20 -3.83 6.06 31.09
CA ASN A 20 -3.07 6.78 32.11
C ASN A 20 -1.75 6.06 32.43
N ILE A 21 -0.67 6.85 32.51
CA ILE A 21 0.69 6.41 32.77
C ILE A 21 0.71 5.54 34.04
N GLY A 22 0.99 4.25 33.87
CA GLY A 22 1.13 3.33 35.00
C GLY A 22 1.20 1.84 34.66
N VAL A 23 0.45 1.32 33.67
CA VAL A 23 0.42 -0.16 33.47
C VAL A 23 0.08 -0.67 32.05
N GLY A 24 -0.08 0.19 31.05
CA GLY A 24 -0.45 -0.26 29.69
C GLY A 24 0.40 0.40 28.61
N THR A 25 1.23 -0.37 27.92
CA THR A 25 1.81 0.04 26.64
C THR A 25 0.79 -0.30 25.56
N SER A 26 0.11 0.69 24.99
CA SER A 26 -0.77 0.47 23.84
C SER A 26 0.09 0.38 22.56
N LEU A 27 -0.08 -0.71 21.81
CA LEU A 27 0.47 -0.85 20.46
C LEU A 27 -0.55 -0.29 19.47
N GLY A 28 -0.13 0.64 18.61
CA GLY A 28 -0.98 1.16 17.55
C GLY A 28 -1.36 0.06 16.56
N PHE A 29 -2.56 0.14 15.99
CA PHE A 29 -3.01 -0.79 14.95
C PHE A 29 -2.02 -0.81 13.76
N ASN A 30 -1.44 0.34 13.43
CA ASN A 30 -0.41 0.49 12.41
C ASN A 30 0.92 -0.19 12.74
N THR A 31 1.26 -0.31 14.03
CA THR A 31 2.44 -1.06 14.47
C THR A 31 2.22 -2.57 14.32
N MET A 32 0.99 -3.04 14.52
CA MET A 32 0.65 -4.47 14.50
C MET A 32 0.33 -4.98 13.08
N TYR A 33 -0.24 -4.13 12.23
CA TYR A 33 -0.76 -4.52 10.90
C TYR A 33 -0.24 -3.63 9.76
N PRO A 34 1.08 -3.36 9.66
CA PRO A 34 1.63 -2.48 8.63
C PRO A 34 1.39 -3.04 7.22
N ARG A 35 1.37 -4.38 7.07
CA ARG A 35 1.05 -5.05 5.81
C ARG A 35 -0.38 -4.77 5.37
N GLN A 36 -1.37 -5.03 6.23
CA GLN A 36 -2.78 -4.84 5.89
C GLN A 36 -3.07 -3.37 5.57
N LEU A 37 -2.43 -2.43 6.27
CA LEU A 37 -2.55 -1.02 5.94
C LEU A 37 -1.92 -0.69 4.58
N THR A 38 -0.76 -1.24 4.25
CA THR A 38 -0.13 -1.07 2.93
C THR A 38 -1.00 -1.66 1.82
N GLU A 39 -1.58 -2.84 2.04
CA GLU A 39 -2.51 -3.48 1.12
C GLU A 39 -3.76 -2.62 0.91
N VAL A 40 -4.41 -2.16 1.98
CA VAL A 40 -5.65 -1.36 1.87
C VAL A 40 -5.38 0.01 1.27
N PHE A 41 -4.49 0.80 1.87
CA PHE A 41 -4.24 2.17 1.42
C PHE A 41 -3.61 2.17 0.04
N GLY A 42 -2.57 1.34 -0.14
CA GLY A 42 -1.86 1.21 -1.39
C GLY A 42 -2.75 0.79 -2.53
N SER A 43 -3.63 -0.19 -2.30
CA SER A 43 -4.53 -0.66 -3.35
C SER A 43 -5.61 0.35 -3.73
N ILE A 44 -6.12 1.15 -2.78
CA ILE A 44 -7.03 2.27 -3.12
C ILE A 44 -6.28 3.31 -3.95
N ILE A 45 -5.04 3.63 -3.59
CA ILE A 45 -4.21 4.60 -4.33
C ILE A 45 -3.97 4.13 -5.77
N VAL A 46 -3.66 2.83 -5.94
CA VAL A 46 -3.41 2.22 -7.27
C VAL A 46 -4.72 1.96 -8.04
N GLY A 47 -5.86 1.86 -7.35
CA GLY A 47 -7.13 1.38 -7.90
C GLY A 47 -7.18 -0.15 -8.06
N ASP A 48 -6.38 -0.87 -7.28
CA ASP A 48 -6.32 -2.34 -7.27
C ASP A 48 -7.41 -2.91 -6.34
N LYS A 49 -8.54 -3.31 -6.92
CA LYS A 49 -9.73 -3.74 -6.16
C LYS A 49 -9.50 -5.01 -5.36
N ASP A 50 -8.47 -5.81 -5.70
CA ASP A 50 -8.17 -7.10 -5.06
C ASP A 50 -7.93 -7.04 -3.57
N TYR A 51 -7.54 -5.87 -3.03
CA TYR A 51 -7.12 -5.72 -1.63
C TYR A 51 -8.06 -4.87 -0.77
N HIS A 52 -9.04 -4.16 -1.36
CA HIS A 52 -9.94 -3.28 -0.59
C HIS A 52 -11.43 -3.40 -0.97
N ALA A 53 -11.76 -3.94 -2.14
CA ALA A 53 -13.15 -4.01 -2.57
C ALA A 53 -13.98 -5.01 -1.74
N TRP A 54 -15.26 -4.71 -1.60
CA TRP A 54 -16.24 -5.58 -0.94
C TRP A 54 -16.61 -6.74 -1.87
N SER A 55 -17.01 -7.88 -1.29
CA SER A 55 -17.50 -9.01 -2.07
C SER A 55 -19.01 -8.87 -2.33
N ALA A 56 -19.46 -9.31 -3.50
CA ALA A 56 -20.88 -9.44 -3.83
C ALA A 56 -21.31 -10.91 -3.75
N GLU A 57 -21.51 -11.40 -2.53
CA GLU A 57 -21.97 -12.77 -2.29
C GLU A 57 -23.47 -12.81 -2.00
N GLY A 58 -24.21 -13.65 -2.75
CA GLY A 58 -25.65 -13.81 -2.56
C GLY A 58 -26.47 -12.55 -2.88
N GLY A 59 -25.99 -11.69 -3.78
CA GLY A 59 -26.67 -10.45 -4.17
C GLY A 59 -26.60 -9.33 -3.12
N ARG A 60 -25.75 -9.47 -2.11
CA ARG A 60 -25.50 -8.45 -1.07
C ARG A 60 -24.01 -8.13 -1.02
N ALA A 61 -23.72 -6.85 -0.78
CA ALA A 61 -22.36 -6.40 -0.54
C ALA A 61 -21.95 -6.87 0.86
N GLN A 62 -20.85 -7.63 0.94
CA GLN A 62 -20.23 -8.03 2.20
C GLN A 62 -18.88 -7.33 2.35
N PRO A 63 -18.61 -6.78 3.55
CA PRO A 63 -17.33 -6.13 3.81
C PRO A 63 -16.19 -7.13 3.65
N ARG A 64 -15.07 -6.66 3.10
CA ARG A 64 -13.86 -7.47 2.98
C ARG A 64 -13.40 -7.95 4.35
N LYS A 65 -13.10 -9.24 4.45
CA LYS A 65 -12.46 -9.84 5.63
C LYS A 65 -10.95 -9.88 5.39
N TYR A 66 -10.19 -9.19 6.24
CA TYR A 66 -8.72 -9.13 6.16
C TYR A 66 -8.03 -10.27 6.90
N PHE A 67 -8.70 -10.81 7.92
CA PHE A 67 -8.22 -11.89 8.77
C PHE A 67 -9.10 -13.12 8.57
N ASP A 68 -8.51 -14.29 8.74
CA ASP A 68 -9.23 -15.55 8.75
C ASP A 68 -10.18 -15.61 9.95
N GLU A 69 -11.48 -15.61 9.68
CA GLU A 69 -12.53 -15.65 10.70
C GLU A 69 -12.58 -16.98 11.46
N TYR A 70 -12.07 -18.06 10.86
CA TYR A 70 -12.03 -19.39 11.46
C TYR A 70 -10.76 -19.62 12.29
N ASN A 71 -9.79 -18.71 12.20
CA ASN A 71 -8.59 -18.75 13.03
C ASN A 71 -8.71 -17.88 14.30
N MET A 72 -9.89 -17.34 14.61
CA MET A 72 -10.12 -16.38 15.72
C MET A 72 -10.15 -16.99 17.13
N ASP A 73 -9.81 -18.27 17.31
CA ASP A 73 -9.76 -18.86 18.65
C ASP A 73 -8.65 -18.18 19.47
N ALA A 74 -9.08 -17.32 20.39
CA ALA A 74 -8.27 -16.34 21.12
C ALA A 74 -7.13 -16.92 21.98
N TYR A 75 -6.94 -18.24 21.99
CA TYR A 75 -6.04 -18.90 22.95
C TYR A 75 -5.17 -20.04 22.41
N THR A 76 -5.37 -20.60 21.19
CA THR A 76 -4.71 -21.88 20.84
C THR A 76 -4.42 -22.13 19.36
N VAL A 77 -4.06 -21.12 18.56
CA VAL A 77 -3.62 -21.39 17.18
C VAL A 77 -2.27 -20.75 16.88
N SER A 78 -1.34 -21.58 16.40
CA SER A 78 -0.05 -21.18 15.85
C SER A 78 -0.12 -21.37 14.33
N PRO A 79 -0.10 -20.28 13.52
CA PRO A 79 0.10 -18.88 13.91
C PRO A 79 -1.18 -18.19 14.43
N SER A 80 -0.97 -17.11 15.20
CA SER A 80 -2.04 -16.27 15.76
C SER A 80 -3.06 -15.84 14.70
N PRO A 81 -4.38 -15.75 15.02
CA PRO A 81 -5.41 -15.19 14.13
C PRO A 81 -5.00 -13.92 13.41
N TYR A 82 -4.33 -13.03 14.13
CA TYR A 82 -3.87 -11.72 13.68
C TYR A 82 -2.71 -11.79 12.66
N LEU A 83 -2.10 -12.97 12.50
CA LEU A 83 -1.05 -13.27 11.54
C LEU A 83 -1.52 -14.16 10.39
N THR A 84 -2.77 -14.65 10.45
CA THR A 84 -3.37 -15.48 9.40
C THR A 84 -4.28 -14.63 8.52
N GLN A 85 -3.71 -14.21 7.40
CA GLN A 85 -4.42 -13.46 6.37
C GLN A 85 -5.54 -14.31 5.78
N ASN A 86 -6.70 -13.68 5.54
CA ASN A 86 -7.71 -14.31 4.70
C ASN A 86 -7.15 -14.42 3.27
N LYS A 87 -6.98 -15.65 2.79
CA LYS A 87 -6.44 -15.92 1.44
C LYS A 87 -7.49 -15.77 0.35
N ASP A 88 -8.76 -15.71 0.72
CA ASP A 88 -9.85 -15.68 -0.25
C ASP A 88 -10.00 -14.28 -0.81
N LYS A 89 -9.70 -14.16 -2.11
CA LYS A 89 -10.03 -12.96 -2.88
C LYS A 89 -11.51 -13.01 -3.28
N PRO A 90 -12.23 -11.89 -3.19
CA PRO A 90 -13.64 -11.86 -3.57
C PRO A 90 -13.81 -12.20 -5.06
N ALA A 91 -14.60 -13.23 -5.37
CA ALA A 91 -14.84 -13.66 -6.75
C ALA A 91 -15.64 -12.63 -7.57
N THR A 92 -16.53 -11.90 -6.90
CA THR A 92 -17.29 -10.78 -7.48
C THR A 92 -17.07 -9.57 -6.59
N MET A 93 -16.52 -8.50 -7.15
CA MET A 93 -16.20 -7.28 -6.40
C MET A 93 -17.26 -6.21 -6.63
N VAL A 94 -17.62 -5.51 -5.57
CA VAL A 94 -18.42 -4.28 -5.64
C VAL A 94 -17.47 -3.11 -5.86
N GLU A 95 -17.75 -2.32 -6.88
CA GLU A 95 -16.99 -1.09 -7.14
C GLU A 95 -17.20 -0.09 -5.99
N PRO A 96 -16.12 0.46 -5.42
CA PRO A 96 -16.24 1.49 -4.39
C PRO A 96 -16.94 2.73 -4.95
N SER A 97 -17.80 3.35 -4.16
CA SER A 97 -18.56 4.55 -4.56
C SER A 97 -17.69 5.80 -4.70
N ILE A 98 -16.45 5.77 -4.18
CA ILE A 98 -15.48 6.85 -4.27
C ILE A 98 -14.13 6.22 -4.61
N ASP A 99 -13.69 6.39 -5.85
CA ASP A 99 -12.33 6.14 -6.31
C ASP A 99 -11.92 7.32 -7.20
N ASN A 100 -11.42 8.38 -6.58
CA ASN A 100 -11.02 9.60 -7.27
C ASN A 100 -9.68 10.14 -6.74
N LEU A 101 -9.07 11.04 -7.51
CA LEU A 101 -7.77 11.62 -7.20
C LEU A 101 -7.70 12.26 -5.80
N THR A 102 -8.78 12.91 -5.37
CA THR A 102 -8.86 13.56 -4.04
C THR A 102 -8.75 12.55 -2.91
N LEU A 103 -9.44 11.40 -3.01
CA LEU A 103 -9.34 10.32 -2.03
C LEU A 103 -7.91 9.74 -2.01
N LYS A 104 -7.33 9.50 -3.19
CA LYS A 104 -5.95 8.98 -3.33
C LYS A 104 -4.95 9.93 -2.66
N ALA A 105 -5.06 11.24 -2.92
CA ALA A 105 -4.22 12.26 -2.31
C ALA A 105 -4.39 12.34 -0.79
N TYR A 106 -5.62 12.26 -0.29
CA TYR A 106 -5.89 12.25 1.15
C TYR A 106 -5.31 11.01 1.84
N LEU A 107 -5.44 9.83 1.23
CA LEU A 107 -4.88 8.59 1.76
C LEU A 107 -3.36 8.58 1.74
N LEU A 108 -2.72 9.09 0.67
CA LEU A 108 -1.27 9.27 0.62
C LEU A 108 -0.79 10.21 1.72
N LEU A 109 -1.44 11.38 1.86
CA LEU A 109 -1.11 12.38 2.88
C LEU A 109 -1.23 11.78 4.29
N TYR A 110 -2.36 11.16 4.60
CA TYR A 110 -2.61 10.56 5.92
C TYR A 110 -1.67 9.39 6.19
N GLY A 111 -1.50 8.50 5.20
CA GLY A 111 -0.64 7.33 5.29
C GLY A 111 0.80 7.71 5.56
N MET A 112 1.37 8.64 4.78
CA MET A 112 2.76 9.06 4.93
C MET A 112 3.00 9.96 6.15
N ALA A 113 2.00 10.71 6.62
CA ALA A 113 2.16 11.56 7.81
C ALA A 113 2.06 10.78 9.13
N TYR A 114 1.16 9.80 9.21
CA TYR A 114 0.77 9.19 10.49
C TYR A 114 1.19 7.73 10.66
N LEU A 115 1.43 6.98 9.57
CA LEU A 115 1.85 5.57 9.67
C LEU A 115 3.33 5.35 10.01
N PRO A 116 4.28 6.21 9.58
CA PRO A 116 5.70 6.07 9.96
C PRO A 116 5.97 6.27 11.45
N ALA A 117 4.95 6.66 12.24
CA ALA A 117 5.05 6.89 13.68
C ALA A 117 5.39 5.63 14.51
N SER A 118 5.65 4.49 13.87
CA SER A 118 5.95 3.24 14.55
C SER A 118 7.00 2.41 13.82
N PHE A 119 8.27 2.81 13.92
CA PHE A 119 9.52 2.03 13.71
C PHE A 119 9.66 1.17 12.42
N ASP A 120 8.68 1.13 11.54
CA ASP A 120 8.64 0.29 10.33
C ASP A 120 8.64 1.18 9.07
N PRO A 121 9.79 1.29 8.38
CA PRO A 121 9.90 2.04 7.13
C PRO A 121 9.22 1.32 5.95
N ALA A 122 8.80 0.06 6.10
CA ALA A 122 8.27 -0.74 5.00
C ALA A 122 7.05 -0.10 4.34
N PHE A 123 6.19 0.60 5.09
CA PHE A 123 5.08 1.35 4.50
C PHE A 123 5.61 2.39 3.52
N LEU A 124 6.47 3.32 3.96
CA LEU A 124 7.01 4.39 3.11
C LEU A 124 7.77 3.85 1.90
N ASP A 125 8.60 2.83 2.11
CA ASP A 125 9.39 2.22 1.03
C ASP A 125 8.51 1.59 -0.06
N SER A 126 7.31 1.12 0.30
CA SER A 126 6.32 0.59 -0.65
C SER A 126 5.72 1.66 -1.55
N PHE A 127 5.85 2.95 -1.18
CA PHE A 127 5.42 4.10 -1.97
C PHE A 127 6.60 4.87 -2.59
N ALA A 128 7.83 4.39 -2.45
CA ALA A 128 9.01 5.06 -2.98
C ALA A 128 9.01 5.01 -4.52
N ILE A 129 9.08 6.19 -5.14
CA ILE A 129 9.21 6.39 -6.58
C ILE A 129 10.28 7.45 -6.82
N CYS A 130 11.19 7.21 -7.76
CA CYS A 130 12.12 8.23 -8.24
C CYS A 130 12.00 8.42 -9.75
N ILE A 131 12.60 9.52 -10.23
CA ILE A 131 12.75 9.80 -11.66
C ILE A 131 14.17 9.41 -12.03
N ASP A 132 14.34 8.67 -13.12
CA ASP A 132 15.67 8.28 -13.58
C ASP A 132 16.51 9.52 -13.94
N GLY A 133 17.75 9.55 -13.45
CA GLY A 133 18.62 10.73 -13.54
C GLY A 133 18.34 11.83 -12.50
N SER A 134 17.37 11.68 -11.59
CA SER A 134 17.22 12.58 -10.44
C SER A 134 18.22 12.25 -9.33
N GLY A 135 18.67 13.25 -8.58
CA GLY A 135 19.55 13.05 -7.42
C GLY A 135 18.91 12.27 -6.25
N SER A 136 17.60 12.01 -6.32
CA SER A 136 16.84 11.23 -5.35
C SER A 136 16.73 9.74 -5.70
N CYS A 137 17.26 9.31 -6.86
CA CYS A 137 17.16 7.94 -7.34
C CYS A 137 18.46 7.19 -7.03
N PRO A 138 18.48 6.25 -6.06
CA PRO A 138 19.69 5.52 -5.73
C PRO A 138 20.06 4.53 -6.84
N ASP A 139 21.34 4.52 -7.22
CA ASP A 139 21.87 3.47 -8.09
C ASP A 139 22.14 2.21 -7.29
N ILE A 140 21.21 1.26 -7.40
CA ILE A 140 21.39 -0.07 -6.85
C ILE A 140 22.21 -0.90 -7.84
N SER A 141 23.36 -1.41 -7.38
CA SER A 141 24.25 -2.25 -8.18
C SER A 141 23.48 -3.48 -8.73
N PRO A 142 23.66 -3.84 -10.02
CA PRO A 142 23.12 -5.08 -10.58
C PRO A 142 23.51 -6.33 -9.79
N SER A 143 24.65 -6.30 -9.08
CA SER A 143 25.10 -7.40 -8.22
C SER A 143 24.21 -7.66 -7.00
N SER A 144 23.29 -6.75 -6.67
CA SER A 144 22.33 -6.93 -5.58
C SER A 144 21.21 -7.92 -5.90
N GLY A 145 20.99 -8.22 -7.19
CA GLY A 145 19.86 -9.01 -7.66
C GLY A 145 18.51 -8.28 -7.59
N ILE A 146 18.47 -7.02 -7.12
CA ILE A 146 17.24 -6.21 -7.08
C ILE A 146 17.07 -5.52 -8.43
N VAL A 147 16.04 -5.93 -9.17
CA VAL A 147 15.73 -5.38 -10.49
C VAL A 147 14.70 -4.26 -10.36
N PRO A 148 14.97 -3.05 -10.89
CA PRO A 148 13.98 -1.97 -10.92
C PRO A 148 12.89 -2.26 -11.95
N GLU A 149 11.69 -1.76 -11.66
CA GLU A 149 10.62 -1.60 -12.64
C GLU A 149 10.63 -0.16 -13.14
N THR A 150 10.43 0.04 -14.44
CA THR A 150 10.55 1.36 -15.08
C THR A 150 9.39 1.66 -16.00
N PHE A 151 8.88 2.88 -15.96
CA PHE A 151 7.85 3.36 -16.87
C PHE A 151 8.23 4.75 -17.41
N THR A 152 8.13 4.95 -18.72
CA THR A 152 8.41 6.26 -19.34
C THR A 152 7.12 6.90 -19.78
N ASP A 153 6.80 8.06 -19.20
CA ASP A 153 5.62 8.82 -19.56
C ASP A 153 5.72 9.31 -21.01
N PRO A 154 4.81 8.87 -21.91
CA PRO A 154 4.84 9.26 -23.32
C PRO A 154 4.50 10.74 -23.57
N PHE A 155 3.91 11.44 -22.58
CA PHE A 155 3.50 12.85 -22.71
C PHE A 155 4.53 13.81 -22.11
N GLY A 156 5.06 13.50 -20.93
CA GLY A 156 6.01 14.34 -20.20
C GLY A 156 7.48 13.93 -20.35
N GLY A 157 7.76 12.74 -20.91
CA GLY A 157 9.12 12.24 -21.13
C GLY A 157 9.89 11.86 -19.86
N LYS A 158 9.23 11.85 -18.70
CA LYS A 158 9.84 11.43 -17.43
C LYS A 158 9.90 9.90 -17.38
N THR A 159 11.03 9.35 -16.95
CA THR A 159 11.14 7.91 -16.66
C THR A 159 11.04 7.70 -15.16
N TYR A 160 9.96 7.06 -14.73
CA TYR A 160 9.74 6.62 -13.35
C TYR A 160 10.47 5.31 -13.12
N ARG A 161 11.18 5.22 -11.99
CA ARG A 161 11.93 4.05 -11.56
C ARG A 161 11.53 3.70 -10.13
N VAL A 162 11.20 2.41 -9.92
CA VAL A 162 10.74 1.90 -8.63
C VAL A 162 11.37 0.54 -8.32
N TRP A 163 11.40 0.19 -7.03
CA TRP A 163 11.84 -1.12 -6.56
C TRP A 163 10.79 -1.70 -5.62
N ALA A 164 10.60 -3.01 -5.68
CA ALA A 164 9.84 -3.71 -4.66
C ALA A 164 10.66 -3.75 -3.35
N PRO A 165 10.08 -3.41 -2.20
CA PRO A 165 10.71 -3.66 -0.90
C PRO A 165 11.00 -5.16 -0.72
N VAL A 166 12.18 -5.48 -0.19
CA VAL A 166 12.66 -6.87 -0.03
C VAL A 166 12.50 -7.38 1.41
N TYR A 167 11.69 -6.71 2.24
CA TYR A 167 11.47 -7.08 3.64
C TYR A 167 10.87 -8.49 3.79
N ARG A 168 9.94 -8.85 2.89
CA ARG A 168 9.28 -10.16 2.81
C ARG A 168 8.87 -10.47 1.37
N THR A 169 8.76 -11.75 1.03
CA THR A 169 8.41 -12.20 -0.33
C THR A 169 6.94 -11.97 -0.71
N ASP A 170 6.06 -11.74 0.26
CA ASP A 170 4.62 -11.63 0.11
C ASP A 170 4.08 -10.21 0.34
N TRP A 171 4.96 -9.21 0.32
CA TRP A 171 4.59 -7.82 0.58
C TRP A 171 4.01 -7.14 -0.65
N TYR A 172 2.80 -6.57 -0.53
CA TYR A 172 2.21 -5.79 -1.60
C TYR A 172 2.99 -4.48 -1.80
N SER A 173 3.36 -4.21 -3.04
CA SER A 173 4.21 -3.06 -3.43
C SER A 173 3.40 -2.12 -4.33
N PRO A 174 2.71 -1.11 -3.77
CA PRO A 174 1.86 -0.19 -4.52
C PRO A 174 2.61 0.58 -5.61
N ASN A 175 3.86 0.99 -5.35
CA ASN A 175 4.72 1.64 -6.34
C ASN A 175 4.90 0.78 -7.60
N VAL A 176 5.25 -0.50 -7.44
CA VAL A 176 5.43 -1.47 -8.54
C VAL A 176 4.10 -1.75 -9.22
N ALA A 177 3.01 -1.91 -8.46
CA ALA A 177 1.68 -2.14 -9.01
C ALA A 177 1.23 -0.96 -9.89
N LEU A 178 1.48 0.28 -9.47
CA LEU A 178 1.15 1.48 -10.24
C LEU A 178 1.99 1.59 -11.51
N VAL A 179 3.29 1.31 -11.44
CA VAL A 179 4.18 1.30 -12.63
C VAL A 179 3.73 0.25 -13.64
N ARG A 180 3.40 -0.97 -13.20
CA ARG A 180 2.89 -2.03 -14.08
C ARG A 180 1.53 -1.68 -14.67
N LYS A 181 0.65 -1.03 -13.90
CA LYS A 181 -0.62 -0.51 -14.40
C LYS A 181 -0.39 0.53 -15.51
N ALA A 182 0.52 1.49 -15.29
CA ALA A 182 0.84 2.50 -16.28
C ALA A 182 1.46 1.90 -17.56
N GLN A 183 2.35 0.91 -17.43
CA GLN A 183 2.88 0.17 -18.59
C GLN A 183 1.77 -0.54 -19.38
N ALA A 184 0.84 -1.21 -18.69
CA ALA A 184 -0.29 -1.89 -19.33
C ALA A 184 -1.24 -0.91 -20.03
N GLN A 185 -1.52 0.24 -19.40
CA GLN A 185 -2.35 1.30 -19.98
C GLN A 185 -1.66 1.98 -21.17
N GLN A 186 -0.34 2.17 -21.13
CA GLN A 186 0.42 2.66 -22.28
C GLN A 186 0.32 1.68 -23.45
N ALA A 187 0.53 0.39 -23.21
CA ALA A 187 0.39 -0.62 -24.25
C ALA A 187 -1.04 -0.65 -24.83
N ALA A 188 -2.06 -0.47 -23.99
CA ALA A 188 -3.46 -0.37 -24.44
C ALA A 188 -3.72 0.90 -25.26
N TRP A 189 -3.16 2.05 -24.86
CA TRP A 189 -3.26 3.32 -25.60
C TRP A 189 -2.55 3.26 -26.96
N GLU A 190 -1.39 2.62 -27.03
CA GLU A 190 -0.64 2.41 -28.28
C GLU A 190 -1.39 1.48 -29.24
N ALA A 191 -2.14 0.51 -28.71
CA ALA A 191 -2.91 -0.46 -29.49
C ALA A 191 -4.36 -0.01 -29.83
N ALA A 192 -4.83 1.10 -29.25
CA ALA A 192 -6.20 1.57 -29.42
C ALA A 192 -6.43 2.32 -30.74
N ASP A 193 -7.59 2.12 -31.34
CA ASP A 193 -8.11 2.90 -32.47
C ASP A 193 -8.58 4.30 -32.02
N ASP A 194 -8.72 5.24 -32.95
CA ASP A 194 -8.93 6.68 -32.65
C ASP A 194 -10.04 6.99 -31.62
N ASP A 195 -11.18 6.29 -31.67
CA ASP A 195 -12.29 6.52 -30.74
C ASP A 195 -12.00 5.99 -29.32
N ALA A 196 -11.32 4.84 -29.20
CA ALA A 196 -10.94 4.24 -27.93
C ALA A 196 -9.69 4.88 -27.32
N LYS A 197 -8.88 5.53 -28.17
CA LYS A 197 -7.61 6.12 -27.80
C LYS A 197 -7.76 7.29 -26.82
N VAL A 198 -8.81 8.08 -26.95
CA VAL A 198 -9.10 9.21 -26.03
C VAL A 198 -9.34 8.69 -24.61
N GLN A 199 -10.15 7.63 -24.47
CA GLN A 199 -10.43 7.02 -23.17
C GLN A 199 -9.17 6.38 -22.56
N ALA A 200 -8.42 5.63 -23.35
CA ALA A 200 -7.15 5.04 -22.91
C ALA A 200 -6.13 6.10 -22.50
N GLU A 201 -6.09 7.24 -23.20
CA GLU A 201 -5.26 8.38 -22.82
C GLU A 201 -5.67 8.99 -21.48
N MET A 202 -6.97 9.18 -21.23
CA MET A 202 -7.46 9.70 -19.95
C MET A 202 -7.07 8.78 -18.78
N GLU A 203 -7.24 7.46 -18.96
CA GLU A 203 -6.87 6.47 -17.95
C GLU A 203 -5.36 6.42 -17.68
N LEU A 204 -4.55 6.57 -18.73
CA LEU A 204 -3.09 6.64 -18.59
C LEU A 204 -2.66 7.92 -17.88
N ARG A 205 -3.26 9.06 -18.22
CA ARG A 205 -2.99 10.36 -17.56
C ARG A 205 -3.33 10.33 -16.09
N GLU A 206 -4.43 9.69 -15.69
CA GLU A 206 -4.79 9.54 -14.27
C GLU A 206 -3.72 8.73 -13.50
N SER A 207 -3.19 7.66 -14.09
CA SER A 207 -2.11 6.89 -13.48
C SER A 207 -0.82 7.69 -13.37
N ILE A 208 -0.48 8.51 -14.38
CA ILE A 208 0.68 9.40 -14.36
C ILE A 208 0.53 10.47 -13.27
N GLU A 209 -0.66 11.08 -13.14
CA GLU A 209 -0.95 12.03 -12.06
C GLU A 209 -0.80 11.38 -10.68
N THR A 210 -1.26 10.13 -10.54
CA THR A 210 -1.10 9.36 -9.30
C THR A 210 0.38 9.06 -9.00
N LEU A 211 1.20 8.75 -10.02
CA LEU A 211 2.65 8.57 -9.88
C LEU A 211 3.32 9.86 -9.38
N ASP A 212 2.97 11.01 -9.97
CA ASP A 212 3.51 12.31 -9.58
C ASP A 212 3.08 12.70 -8.16
N LEU A 213 1.83 12.42 -7.76
CA LEU A 213 1.36 12.63 -6.39
C LEU A 213 2.11 11.74 -5.39
N MET A 214 2.25 10.45 -5.68
CA MET A 214 2.93 9.50 -4.81
C MET A 214 4.40 9.90 -4.63
N ARG A 215 5.09 10.27 -5.72
CA ARG A 215 6.47 10.79 -5.67
C ARG A 215 6.58 12.07 -4.87
N GLY A 216 5.74 13.08 -5.18
CA GLY A 216 5.83 14.40 -4.55
C GLY A 216 5.56 14.35 -3.04
N LEU A 217 4.56 13.57 -2.62
CA LEU A 217 4.29 13.36 -1.19
C LEU A 217 5.42 12.55 -0.54
N TYR A 218 5.90 11.49 -1.18
CA TYR A 218 7.04 10.73 -0.64
C TYR A 218 8.26 11.62 -0.40
N GLU A 219 8.62 12.49 -1.34
CA GLU A 219 9.75 13.43 -1.18
C GLU A 219 9.59 14.37 0.03
N ILE A 220 8.37 14.84 0.29
CA ILE A 220 8.08 15.72 1.44
C ILE A 220 8.13 14.95 2.76
N TYR A 221 7.48 13.79 2.82
CA TYR A 221 7.27 13.05 4.07
C TYR A 221 8.44 12.12 4.43
N SER A 222 9.18 11.58 3.46
CA SER A 222 10.39 10.77 3.71
C SER A 222 11.55 11.59 4.28
N ALA A 223 11.60 12.89 3.96
CA ALA A 223 12.61 13.81 4.46
C ALA A 223 12.33 14.29 5.91
N MET A 224 11.12 14.10 6.43
CA MET A 224 10.80 14.40 7.82
C MET A 224 11.48 13.39 8.75
N ARG A 225 12.64 13.79 9.27
CA ARG A 225 13.23 13.16 10.45
C ARG A 225 12.38 13.57 11.66
N ILE A 226 11.60 12.64 12.19
CA ILE A 226 10.93 12.76 13.49
C ILE A 226 11.97 12.52 14.59
#